data_AF-A0A938YXG9-F1
#
_entry.id   AF-A0A938YXG9-F1
#
_cell.length_a   1.000
_cell.length_b   1.000
_cell.length_c   1.000
_cell.angle_alpha   90.00
_cell.angle_beta   90.00
_cell.angle_gamma   90.00
#
_symmetry.space_group_name_H-M   'P 1'
#
loop_
_entity.id
_entity.type
_entity.pdbx_description
1 polymer ?
#
loop_
_entity_poly.entity_id
_entity_poly.type
_entity_poly.pdbx_seq_one_letter_code
_entity_poly.pdbx_strand_id
1 'polypeptide(L)'
;MLLKKFKYHLALILNEMPKKSEKNNLMHLVLPRRYHRRTFGQKLADGLAEKAGSWAFIIGFFVFLLFWMAVNTYMVLTHVWDPYPFILLNLVLSCLAAIQAPIILMSQNRAAEVDRQKAERDYYVNRKAEKEIKILQRDVLQVKAILSKQPSLDEIGNLEKEIRKIQKEIDVLLSGNTKKP
;
A
#
# COMPACT_ATOMS: atom_id res chain seq x y z
N MET A 1 -27.27 35.84 11.71
CA MET A 1 -26.11 35.86 10.78
C MET A 1 -25.29 34.57 10.82
N LEU A 2 -25.00 34.01 12.00
CA LEU A 2 -24.20 32.77 12.19
C LEU A 2 -24.80 31.50 11.54
N LEU A 3 -26.12 31.29 11.63
CA LEU A 3 -26.81 30.13 11.03
C LEU A 3 -26.70 30.07 9.50
N LYS A 4 -26.71 31.24 8.82
CA LYS A 4 -26.50 31.30 7.35
C LYS A 4 -25.08 30.91 6.99
N LYS A 5 -24.08 31.36 7.76
CA LYS A 5 -22.67 31.03 7.55
C LYS A 5 -22.38 29.54 7.77
N PHE A 6 -22.99 28.95 8.80
CA PHE A 6 -22.87 27.51 9.08
C PHE A 6 -23.51 26.66 7.98
N LYS A 7 -24.71 27.02 7.50
CA LYS A 7 -25.35 26.34 6.36
C LYS A 7 -24.52 26.44 5.07
N TYR A 8 -23.90 27.59 4.81
CA TYR A 8 -23.07 27.79 3.62
C TYR A 8 -21.81 26.92 3.65
N HIS A 9 -21.14 26.85 4.81
CA HIS A 9 -19.99 25.96 5.01
C HIS A 9 -20.38 24.49 4.93
N LEU A 10 -21.52 24.11 5.51
CA LEU A 10 -22.01 22.73 5.43
C LEU A 10 -22.31 22.34 3.98
N ALA A 11 -22.91 23.26 3.20
CA ALA A 11 -23.19 23.06 1.79
C ALA A 11 -21.91 22.97 0.95
N LEU A 12 -20.89 23.78 1.26
CA LEU A 12 -19.57 23.70 0.62
C LEU A 12 -18.92 22.34 0.85
N ILE A 13 -18.90 21.88 2.12
CA ILE A 13 -18.33 20.59 2.52
C ILE A 13 -19.11 19.43 1.88
N LEU A 14 -20.45 19.49 1.87
CA LEU A 14 -21.28 18.46 1.24
C LEU A 14 -21.11 18.39 -0.29
N ASN A 15 -20.76 19.50 -0.94
CA ASN A 15 -20.55 19.56 -2.39
C ASN A 15 -19.16 19.05 -2.80
N GLU A 16 -18.17 19.17 -1.92
CA GLU A 16 -16.81 18.63 -2.11
C GLU A 16 -16.69 17.15 -1.70
N MET A 17 -17.68 16.60 -1.00
CA MET A 17 -17.66 15.19 -0.59
C MET A 17 -17.90 14.26 -1.79
N PRO A 18 -17.01 13.28 -2.04
CA PRO A 18 -17.15 12.35 -3.16
C PRO A 18 -18.46 11.56 -3.06
N LYS A 19 -19.17 11.44 -4.19
CA LYS A 19 -20.48 10.78 -4.25
C LYS A 19 -20.36 9.32 -3.78
N LYS A 20 -21.39 8.79 -3.13
CA LYS A 20 -21.43 7.43 -2.55
C LYS A 20 -21.02 6.32 -3.54
N SER A 21 -21.30 6.50 -4.85
CA SER A 21 -20.89 5.59 -5.93
C SER A 21 -19.37 5.59 -6.16
N GLU A 22 -18.73 6.74 -6.06
CA GLU A 22 -17.27 6.89 -6.17
C GLU A 22 -16.56 6.34 -4.93
N LYS A 23 -17.17 6.52 -3.75
CA LYS A 23 -16.69 5.92 -2.49
C LYS A 23 -16.70 4.38 -2.54
N ASN A 24 -17.68 3.76 -3.20
CA ASN A 24 -17.72 2.31 -3.43
C ASN A 24 -16.63 1.86 -4.41
N ASN A 25 -16.30 2.70 -5.40
CA ASN A 25 -15.20 2.45 -6.32
C ASN A 25 -13.83 2.64 -5.66
N LEU A 26 -13.69 3.61 -4.76
CA LEU A 26 -12.49 3.80 -3.95
C LEU A 26 -12.34 2.69 -2.90
N MET A 27 -13.45 2.16 -2.37
CA MET A 27 -13.45 1.05 -1.41
C MET A 27 -12.90 -0.25 -2.00
N HIS A 28 -13.19 -0.60 -3.26
CA HIS A 28 -12.61 -1.81 -3.85
C HIS A 28 -11.12 -1.65 -4.19
N LEU A 29 -10.63 -0.41 -4.30
CA LEU A 29 -9.21 -0.10 -4.47
C LEU A 29 -8.43 -0.18 -3.13
N VAL A 30 -9.08 0.12 -2.01
CA VAL A 30 -8.45 0.21 -0.67
C VAL A 30 -8.66 -1.05 0.18
N LEU A 31 -9.75 -1.81 -0.01
CA LEU A 31 -10.07 -2.96 0.83
C LEU A 31 -9.98 -4.29 0.06
N PRO A 32 -9.01 -5.17 0.40
CA PRO A 32 -8.97 -6.52 -0.14
C PRO A 32 -9.99 -7.38 0.63
N ARG A 33 -11.24 -7.45 0.18
CA ARG A 33 -12.18 -8.48 0.66
C ARG A 33 -12.25 -9.66 -0.30
N ARG A 34 -11.21 -10.49 -0.25
CA ARG A 34 -11.36 -11.95 -0.40
C ARG A 34 -10.72 -12.63 0.79
N TYR A 35 -11.39 -12.56 1.94
CA TYR A 35 -11.12 -13.45 3.05
C TYR A 35 -11.59 -14.85 2.62
N HIS A 36 -10.73 -15.61 1.93
CA HIS A 36 -10.94 -17.04 1.85
C HIS A 36 -10.92 -17.53 3.30
N ARG A 37 -12.05 -18.07 3.77
CA ARG A 37 -12.09 -18.73 5.08
C ARG A 37 -11.07 -19.85 5.03
N ARG A 38 -9.95 -19.69 5.75
CA ARG A 38 -8.89 -20.70 5.83
C ARG A 38 -9.51 -21.99 6.32
N THR A 39 -9.33 -23.08 5.59
CA THR A 39 -9.77 -24.40 6.03
C THR A 39 -8.95 -24.82 7.26
N PHE A 40 -9.47 -25.75 8.05
CA PHE A 40 -8.78 -26.22 9.26
C PHE A 40 -7.38 -26.78 8.93
N GLY A 41 -7.28 -27.59 7.87
CA GLY A 41 -6.00 -28.11 7.38
C GLY A 41 -5.00 -27.02 6.97
N GLN A 42 -5.47 -25.95 6.32
CA GLN A 42 -4.60 -24.82 5.97
C GLN A 42 -4.09 -24.07 7.21
N LYS A 43 -4.90 -23.93 8.26
CA LYS A 43 -4.44 -23.29 9.51
C LYS A 43 -3.40 -24.14 10.24
N LEU A 44 -3.60 -25.46 10.27
CA LEU A 44 -2.66 -26.40 10.89
C LEU A 44 -1.35 -26.48 10.13
N ALA A 45 -1.39 -26.58 8.79
CA ALA A 45 -0.20 -26.59 7.96
C ALA A 45 0.65 -25.32 8.16
N ASP A 46 0.01 -24.16 8.38
CA ASP A 46 0.70 -22.88 8.56
C ASP A 46 1.36 -22.77 9.90
N GLY A 47 0.61 -23.12 10.95
CA GLY A 47 1.17 -23.17 12.29
C GLY A 47 2.30 -24.19 12.41
N LEU A 48 2.21 -25.32 11.69
CA LEU A 48 3.26 -26.33 11.68
C LEU A 48 4.48 -25.90 10.87
N ALA A 49 4.30 -25.31 9.69
CA ALA A 49 5.40 -24.79 8.87
C ALA A 49 6.15 -23.64 9.55
N GLU A 50 5.43 -22.73 10.20
CA GLU A 50 6.01 -21.61 10.94
C GLU A 50 6.83 -22.09 12.15
N LYS A 51 6.34 -23.09 12.90
CA LYS A 51 7.08 -23.66 14.04
C LYS A 51 8.22 -24.58 13.62
N ALA A 52 8.03 -25.40 12.59
CA ALA A 52 9.04 -26.32 12.09
C ALA A 52 10.21 -25.61 11.38
N GLY A 53 10.01 -24.39 10.89
CA GLY A 53 11.05 -23.57 10.28
C GLY A 53 11.99 -22.85 11.28
N SER A 54 11.75 -22.98 12.59
CA SER A 54 12.57 -22.32 13.61
C SER A 54 13.84 -23.11 13.93
N TRP A 55 14.98 -22.42 14.03
CA TRP A 55 16.26 -23.00 14.44
C TRP A 55 16.20 -23.69 15.81
N ALA A 56 15.40 -23.15 16.75
CA ALA A 56 15.23 -23.76 18.07
C ALA A 56 14.48 -25.10 18.01
N PHE A 57 13.54 -25.26 17.06
CA PHE A 57 12.82 -26.52 16.87
C PHE A 57 13.74 -27.61 16.33
N ILE A 58 14.60 -27.27 15.37
CA ILE A 58 15.60 -28.20 14.79
C ILE A 58 16.52 -28.72 15.90
N ILE A 59 17.09 -27.81 16.71
CA ILE A 59 18.00 -28.18 17.80
C ILE A 59 17.28 -29.05 18.84
N GLY A 60 16.05 -28.67 19.25
CA GLY A 60 15.26 -29.46 20.19
C GLY A 60 14.92 -30.86 19.67
N PHE A 61 14.61 -31.00 18.38
CA PHE A 61 14.34 -32.28 17.73
C PHE A 61 15.58 -33.18 17.69
N PHE A 62 16.75 -32.62 17.41
CA PHE A 62 18.02 -33.35 17.48
C PHE A 62 18.34 -33.83 18.89
N VAL A 63 18.17 -32.98 19.91
CA VAL A 63 18.38 -33.36 21.32
C VAL A 63 17.40 -34.46 21.73
N PHE A 64 16.13 -34.36 21.33
CA PHE A 64 15.13 -35.39 21.58
C PHE A 64 15.50 -36.72 20.91
N LEU A 65 15.99 -36.69 19.67
CA LEU A 65 16.47 -37.89 18.97
C LEU A 65 17.64 -38.56 19.70
N LEU A 66 18.64 -37.78 20.11
CA LEU A 66 19.79 -38.29 20.86
C LEU A 66 19.37 -38.87 22.21
N PHE A 67 18.45 -38.20 22.91
CA PHE A 67 17.87 -38.71 24.16
C PHE A 67 17.13 -40.04 23.93
N TRP A 68 16.30 -40.12 22.89
CA TRP A 68 15.55 -41.33 22.56
C TRP A 68 16.47 -42.49 22.18
N MET A 69 17.54 -42.23 21.42
CA MET A 69 18.57 -43.22 21.12
C MET A 69 19.30 -43.70 22.38
N ALA A 70 19.62 -42.79 23.31
CA ALA A 70 20.25 -43.15 24.59
C ALA A 70 19.34 -44.02 25.46
N VAL A 71 18.05 -43.70 25.55
CA VAL A 71 17.05 -44.51 26.28
C VAL A 71 16.90 -45.90 25.66
N ASN A 72 16.77 -46.01 24.33
CA ASN A 72 16.67 -47.32 23.67
C ASN A 72 17.94 -48.14 23.84
N THR A 73 19.12 -47.53 23.72
CA THR A 73 20.41 -48.22 23.93
C THR A 73 20.54 -48.73 25.37
N TYR A 74 20.15 -47.94 26.37
CA TYR A 74 20.14 -48.36 27.77
C TYR A 74 19.11 -49.46 28.04
N MET A 75 17.94 -49.39 27.41
CA MET A 75 16.88 -50.38 27.57
C MET A 75 17.25 -51.72 26.94
N VAL A 76 17.99 -51.74 25.81
CA VAL A 76 18.59 -52.93 25.18
C VAL A 76 19.48 -53.73 26.16
N LEU A 77 20.14 -53.08 27.12
CA LEU A 77 20.93 -53.78 28.15
C LEU A 77 20.07 -54.57 29.15
N THR A 78 18.77 -54.26 29.26
CA THR A 78 17.85 -54.89 30.23
C THR A 78 16.77 -55.76 29.58
N HIS A 79 16.36 -55.44 28.35
CA HIS A 79 15.40 -56.17 27.51
C HIS A 79 15.67 -55.87 26.04
N VAL A 80 15.52 -56.85 25.14
CA VAL A 80 15.75 -56.67 23.69
C VAL A 80 14.56 -55.93 23.05
N TRP A 81 14.45 -54.63 23.31
CA TRP A 81 13.47 -53.76 22.65
C TRP A 81 14.21 -52.77 21.71
N ASP A 82 14.01 -52.99 20.41
CA ASP A 82 14.63 -52.31 19.25
C ASP A 82 16.18 -52.27 19.19
N PRO A 83 16.85 -53.38 18.81
CA PRO A 83 18.30 -53.44 18.59
C PRO A 83 18.78 -52.47 17.50
N TYR A 84 20.03 -52.01 17.60
CA TYR A 84 20.68 -51.24 16.54
C TYR A 84 20.59 -52.01 15.19
N PRO A 85 20.01 -51.44 14.12
CA PRO A 85 19.94 -50.01 13.76
C PRO A 85 18.57 -49.32 13.95
N PHE A 86 17.84 -49.59 15.04
CA PHE A 86 16.59 -48.92 15.45
C PHE A 86 15.50 -48.87 14.35
N ILE A 87 14.89 -50.03 14.04
CA ILE A 87 13.96 -50.16 12.91
C ILE A 87 12.69 -49.33 13.10
N LEU A 88 12.20 -49.21 14.34
CA LEU A 88 10.99 -48.45 14.65
C LEU A 88 11.22 -46.95 14.54
N LEU A 89 12.38 -46.48 15.02
CA LEU A 89 12.78 -45.08 14.88
C LEU A 89 12.88 -44.68 13.41
N ASN A 90 13.53 -45.52 12.60
CA ASN A 90 13.69 -45.27 11.17
C ASN A 90 12.35 -45.26 10.42
N LEU A 91 11.42 -46.15 10.79
CA LEU A 91 10.06 -46.18 10.25
C LEU A 91 9.31 -44.87 10.54
N VAL A 92 9.35 -44.41 11.79
CA VAL A 92 8.67 -43.17 12.21
C VAL A 92 9.27 -41.95 11.50
N LEU A 93 10.59 -41.85 11.42
CA LEU A 93 11.27 -40.75 10.73
C LEU A 93 10.95 -40.73 9.22
N SER A 94 10.91 -41.89 8.58
CA SER A 94 10.54 -41.99 7.16
C SER A 94 9.10 -41.55 6.91
N CYS A 95 8.17 -41.93 7.79
CA CYS A 95 6.77 -41.49 7.72
C CYS A 95 6.63 -39.97 7.93
N LEU A 96 7.34 -39.42 8.93
CA LEU A 96 7.36 -37.98 9.18
C LEU A 96 7.88 -37.19 7.97
N ALA A 97 8.99 -37.64 7.35
CA ALA A 97 9.56 -37.02 6.17
C ALA A 97 8.59 -37.08 4.97
N ALA A 98 7.91 -38.21 4.76
CA ALA A 98 6.94 -38.37 3.68
C ALA A 98 5.75 -37.40 3.78
N ILE A 99 5.26 -37.13 4.99
CA ILE A 99 4.17 -36.17 5.24
C ILE A 99 4.68 -34.72 5.19
N GLN A 100 5.95 -34.48 5.48
CA GLN A 100 6.54 -33.14 5.51
C GLN A 100 6.56 -32.48 4.13
N ALA A 101 6.97 -33.20 3.08
CA ALA A 101 7.06 -32.67 1.71
C ALA A 101 5.74 -32.06 1.18
N PRO A 102 4.57 -32.73 1.24
CA PRO A 102 3.31 -32.16 0.78
C PRO A 102 2.82 -31.00 1.66
N ILE A 103 3.06 -31.02 2.98
CA ILE A 103 2.70 -29.89 3.86
C ILE A 103 3.51 -28.65 3.48
N ILE A 104 4.82 -28.81 3.27
CA ILE A 104 5.69 -27.74 2.79
C ILE A 104 5.19 -27.24 1.44
N LEU A 105 4.94 -28.13 0.48
CA LEU A 105 4.46 -27.75 -0.85
C LEU A 105 3.11 -27.01 -0.81
N MET A 106 2.18 -27.44 0.04
CA MET A 106 0.91 -26.75 0.24
C MET A 106 1.11 -25.34 0.83
N SER A 107 2.02 -25.20 1.80
CA SER A 107 2.35 -23.90 2.39
C SER A 107 3.02 -22.96 1.37
N GLN A 108 3.90 -23.50 0.52
CA GLN A 108 4.59 -22.78 -0.55
C GLN A 108 3.63 -22.34 -1.66
N ASN A 109 2.78 -23.24 -2.17
CA ASN A 109 1.78 -22.90 -3.18
C ASN A 109 0.86 -21.77 -2.70
N ARG A 110 0.50 -21.77 -1.42
CA ARG A 110 -0.31 -20.68 -0.86
C ARG A 110 0.49 -19.37 -0.73
N ALA A 111 1.74 -19.43 -0.28
CA ALA A 111 2.58 -18.24 -0.20
C ALA A 111 2.76 -17.58 -1.59
N ALA A 112 3.00 -18.40 -2.62
CA ALA A 112 3.09 -17.94 -4.01
C ALA A 112 1.79 -17.32 -4.53
N GLU A 113 0.63 -17.90 -4.19
CA GLU A 113 -0.66 -17.33 -4.57
C GLU A 113 -0.90 -15.94 -3.92
N VAL A 114 -0.55 -15.80 -2.64
CA VAL A 114 -0.65 -14.51 -1.93
C VAL A 114 0.30 -13.48 -2.55
N ASP A 115 1.52 -13.89 -2.88
CA ASP A 115 2.51 -13.02 -3.52
C ASP A 115 2.07 -12.58 -4.93
N ARG A 116 1.54 -13.50 -5.74
CA ARG A 116 0.96 -13.18 -7.05
C ARG A 116 -0.17 -12.15 -6.95
N GLN A 117 -1.10 -12.36 -6.02
CA GLN A 117 -2.20 -11.41 -5.80
C GLN A 117 -1.71 -10.04 -5.33
N LYS A 118 -0.61 -10.00 -4.56
CA LYS A 118 0.02 -8.74 -4.17
C LYS A 118 0.64 -8.05 -5.37
N ALA A 119 1.40 -8.77 -6.20
CA ALA A 119 2.01 -8.24 -7.41
C ALA A 119 0.97 -7.69 -8.40
N GLU A 120 -0.14 -8.40 -8.60
CA GLU A 120 -1.25 -7.91 -9.43
C GLU A 120 -1.83 -6.60 -8.90
N ARG A 121 -2.06 -6.49 -7.57
CA ARG A 121 -2.54 -5.26 -6.96
C ARG A 121 -1.56 -4.11 -7.13
N ASP A 122 -0.29 -4.34 -6.86
CA ASP A 122 0.77 -3.34 -6.99
C ASP A 122 0.85 -2.84 -8.44
N TYR A 123 0.69 -3.73 -9.42
CA TYR A 123 0.59 -3.37 -10.83
C TYR A 123 -0.60 -2.45 -11.13
N TYR A 124 -1.80 -2.77 -10.65
CA TYR A 124 -2.99 -1.93 -10.87
C TYR A 124 -2.85 -0.54 -10.22
N VAL A 125 -2.34 -0.48 -8.99
CA VAL A 125 -2.08 0.78 -8.28
C VAL A 125 -1.08 1.62 -9.06
N ASN A 126 0.04 1.03 -9.50
CA ASN A 126 1.06 1.75 -10.24
C ASN A 126 0.53 2.28 -11.59
N ARG A 127 -0.26 1.49 -12.32
CA ARG A 127 -0.91 1.93 -13.57
C ARG A 127 -1.92 3.04 -13.35
N LYS A 128 -2.63 3.05 -12.22
CA LYS A 128 -3.54 4.14 -11.87
C LYS A 128 -2.76 5.42 -11.54
N ALA A 129 -1.71 5.30 -10.72
CA ALA A 129 -0.83 6.41 -10.39
C ALA A 129 -0.19 7.02 -11.66
N GLU A 130 0.26 6.20 -12.61
CA GLU A 130 0.80 6.66 -13.89
C GLU A 130 -0.23 7.51 -14.68
N LYS A 131 -1.50 7.09 -14.71
CA LYS A 131 -2.57 7.85 -15.37
C LYS A 131 -2.87 9.17 -14.66
N GLU A 132 -2.97 9.14 -13.33
CA GLU A 132 -3.21 10.33 -12.53
C GLU A 132 -2.08 11.35 -12.68
N ILE A 133 -0.82 10.91 -12.68
CA ILE A 133 0.35 11.76 -12.94
C ILE A 133 0.27 12.39 -14.34
N LYS A 134 -0.09 11.63 -15.38
CA LYS A 134 -0.25 12.18 -16.75
C LYS A 134 -1.34 13.25 -16.82
N ILE A 135 -2.43 13.07 -16.06
CA ILE A 135 -3.50 14.08 -15.97
C ILE A 135 -2.97 15.33 -15.29
N LEU A 136 -2.33 15.19 -14.12
CA LEU A 136 -1.74 16.32 -13.39
C LEU A 136 -0.71 17.08 -14.23
N GLN A 137 0.13 16.37 -15.00
CA GLN A 137 1.08 17.00 -15.92
C GLN A 137 0.37 17.83 -17.00
N ARG A 138 -0.72 17.31 -17.57
CA ARG A 138 -1.53 18.06 -18.54
C ARG A 138 -2.13 19.31 -17.90
N ASP A 139 -2.67 19.20 -16.70
CA ASP A 139 -3.30 20.32 -16.00
C ASP A 139 -2.27 21.41 -15.67
N VAL A 140 -1.08 21.03 -15.21
CA VAL A 140 0.04 21.96 -14.98
C VAL A 140 0.45 22.68 -16.27
N LEU A 141 0.53 21.96 -17.39
CA LEU A 141 0.83 22.58 -18.70
C LEU A 141 -0.26 23.55 -19.14
N GLN A 142 -1.53 23.20 -18.92
CA GLN A 142 -2.66 24.10 -19.22
C GLN A 142 -2.61 25.37 -18.37
N VAL A 143 -2.37 25.24 -17.06
CA VAL A 143 -2.21 26.40 -16.17
C VAL A 143 -1.04 27.27 -16.62
N LYS A 144 0.11 26.67 -16.96
CA LYS A 144 1.27 27.41 -17.47
C LYS A 144 0.95 28.15 -18.78
N ALA A 145 0.18 27.52 -19.69
CA ALA A 145 -0.24 28.15 -20.93
C ALA A 145 -1.19 29.34 -20.69
N ILE A 146 -2.13 29.22 -19.75
CA ILE A 146 -3.02 30.33 -19.35
C ILE A 146 -2.20 31.48 -18.75
N LEU A 147 -1.25 31.18 -17.86
CA LEU A 147 -0.36 32.19 -17.27
C LEU A 147 0.51 32.87 -18.34
N SER A 148 0.98 32.14 -19.36
CA SER A 148 1.75 32.74 -20.46
C SER A 148 0.95 33.69 -21.34
N LYS A 149 -0.39 33.62 -21.31
CA LYS A 149 -1.29 34.55 -22.03
C LYS A 149 -1.67 35.77 -21.18
N GLN A 150 -1.31 35.82 -19.90
CA GLN A 150 -1.45 37.07 -19.15
C GLN A 150 -0.48 38.11 -19.74
N PRO A 151 -0.88 39.39 -19.79
CA PRO A 151 0.00 40.45 -20.23
C PRO A 151 1.29 40.38 -19.42
N SER A 152 2.41 40.39 -20.12
CA SER A 152 3.72 40.32 -19.47
C SER A 152 3.83 41.47 -18.45
N LEU A 153 4.58 41.26 -17.36
CA LEU A 153 4.82 42.31 -16.37
C LEU A 153 5.34 43.61 -17.02
N ASP A 154 6.01 43.49 -18.17
CA ASP A 154 6.50 44.60 -18.98
C ASP A 154 5.37 45.36 -19.72
N GLU A 155 4.36 44.67 -20.24
CA GLU A 155 3.17 45.31 -20.84
C GLU A 155 2.36 46.06 -19.79
N ILE A 156 2.18 45.46 -18.61
CA ILE A 156 1.53 46.12 -17.46
C ILE A 156 2.34 47.36 -17.05
N GLY A 157 3.67 47.25 -17.00
CA GLY A 157 4.55 48.38 -16.65
C GLY A 157 4.53 49.53 -17.67
N ASN A 158 4.40 49.22 -18.96
CA ASN A 158 4.27 50.22 -20.03
C ASN A 158 2.90 50.90 -20.00
N LEU A 159 1.83 50.14 -19.78
CA LEU A 159 0.47 50.70 -19.59
C LEU A 159 0.41 51.62 -18.36
N GLU A 160 1.06 51.26 -17.25
CA GLU A 160 1.15 52.17 -16.11
C GLU A 160 1.93 53.45 -16.41
N LYS A 161 2.98 53.39 -17.24
CA LYS A 161 3.72 54.58 -17.68
C LYS A 161 2.85 55.48 -18.55
N GLU A 162 2.07 54.92 -19.47
CA GLU A 162 1.13 55.68 -20.29
C GLU A 162 0.02 56.32 -19.45
N ILE A 163 -0.57 55.57 -18.52
CA ILE A 163 -1.58 56.09 -17.58
C ILE A 163 -1.01 57.26 -16.76
N ARG A 164 0.22 57.13 -16.23
CA ARG A 164 0.90 58.24 -15.52
C ARG A 164 1.13 59.46 -16.40
N LYS A 165 1.43 59.27 -17.69
CA LYS A 165 1.66 60.34 -18.65
C LYS A 165 0.36 61.10 -18.94
N ILE A 166 -0.73 60.37 -19.18
CA ILE A 166 -2.07 60.92 -19.39
C ILE A 166 -2.56 61.63 -18.12
N GLN A 167 -2.32 61.07 -16.93
CA GLN A 167 -2.66 61.75 -15.67
C GLN A 167 -1.94 63.08 -15.52
N LYS A 168 -0.64 63.17 -15.86
CA LYS A 168 0.07 64.45 -15.88
C LYS A 168 -0.51 65.45 -16.87
N GLU A 169 -0.89 65.01 -18.08
CA GLU A 169 -1.53 65.89 -19.06
C GLU A 169 -2.89 66.41 -18.57
N ILE A 170 -3.72 65.55 -17.97
CA ILE A 170 -4.99 65.95 -17.36
C ILE A 170 -4.77 66.96 -16.23
N ASP A 171 -3.78 66.74 -15.37
CA ASP A 171 -3.48 67.64 -14.24
C ASP A 171 -2.97 69.02 -14.72
N VAL A 172 -2.19 69.05 -15.81
CA VAL A 172 -1.75 70.28 -16.47
C VAL A 172 -2.93 71.00 -17.14
N LEU A 173 -3.85 70.28 -17.78
CA LEU A 173 -5.05 70.85 -18.39
C LEU A 173 -6.05 71.38 -17.34
N LEU A 174 -6.21 70.67 -16.22
CA LEU A 174 -7.05 71.11 -15.10
C LEU A 174 -6.45 72.30 -14.36
N SER A 175 -5.13 72.33 -14.14
CA SER A 175 -4.45 73.49 -13.52
C SER A 175 -4.39 74.71 -14.43
N GLY A 176 -4.27 74.52 -15.75
CA GLY A 176 -4.34 75.60 -16.75
C GLY A 176 -5.72 76.26 -16.88
N ASN A 177 -6.80 75.51 -16.60
CA ASN A 177 -8.17 76.03 -16.68
C ASN A 177 -8.65 76.75 -15.40
N THR A 178 -7.86 76.74 -14.32
CA THR A 178 -8.19 77.48 -13.08
C THR A 178 -7.76 78.96 -13.09
N LYS A 179 -7.15 79.45 -14.18
CA LYS A 179 -6.82 80.86 -14.40
C LYS A 179 -7.69 81.48 -15.51
N LYS A 180 -9.00 81.56 -15.28
CA LYS A 180 -9.87 82.57 -15.88
C LYS A 180 -11.18 82.63 -15.08
N PRO A 181 -11.71 83.80 -14.69
CA PRO A 181 -11.25 85.18 -14.97
C PRO A 181 -10.17 85.69 -14.02
#